data_AF-A0A4U1JJZ8-F1
#
_entry.id   AF-A0A4U1JJZ8-F1
#
_cell.length_a   1.000
_cell.length_b   1.000
_cell.length_c   1.000
_cell.angle_alpha   90.00
_cell.angle_beta   90.00
_cell.angle_gamma   90.00
#
_symmetry.space_group_name_H-M   'P 1'
#
loop_
_entity.id
_entity.type
_entity.pdbx_description
1 polymer ?
#
loop_
_entity_poly.entity_id
_entity_poly.type
_entity_poly.pdbx_seq_one_letter_code
_entity_poly.pdbx_strand_id
1 'polypeptide(L)'
;MAAHRLDFEADRWPPACNQEEDFSAALSSWVPPMGIDAGAERVLEVRIKRLPDGGKAATVRVKGAAGEVTGEKATAYPPATECHKVLFWAAFDAAMLMGWNVRWEPEPPPPCPPCPPAPAQPPPQACPLPLPPPRPLPPPQPKRFFAGLGIGAFWNVAPEPFFAPRVTAGWNVSPRFALELDFAAWPLMTANPQNGPTAVDVDAYFGTAAGCYRFGRFLGCGLVAGGVLLGSGTNRAYRQEYTTPLLGMGARVEAEVPLGDWLVWRSGVDALGFPVPRRFINYPDVLWQPFPLAMSVTTSVVWEF
;
A
#
# COMPACT_ATOMS: atom_id res chain seq x y z
N MET A 1 -5.93 -34.17 -4.99
CA MET A 1 -6.38 -33.76 -6.33
C MET A 1 -5.42 -34.36 -7.34
N ALA A 2 -5.89 -34.75 -8.53
CA ALA A 2 -5.01 -35.29 -9.58
C ALA A 2 -4.29 -34.15 -10.30
N ALA A 3 -3.01 -34.35 -10.66
CA ALA A 3 -2.24 -33.42 -11.45
C ALA A 3 -2.77 -33.36 -12.90
N HIS A 4 -2.52 -32.24 -13.59
CA HIS A 4 -2.84 -32.05 -15.00
C HIS A 4 -1.59 -31.68 -15.79
N ARG A 5 -1.45 -32.20 -17.01
CA ARG A 5 -0.47 -31.74 -17.98
C ARG A 5 -1.00 -30.50 -18.67
N LEU A 6 -0.21 -29.43 -18.71
CA LEU A 6 -0.54 -28.22 -19.45
C LEU A 6 -0.32 -28.43 -20.95
N ASP A 7 -1.32 -28.12 -21.76
CA ASP A 7 -1.24 -28.03 -23.22
C ASP A 7 -1.66 -26.61 -23.62
N PHE A 8 -0.68 -25.75 -23.87
CA PHE A 8 -0.89 -24.33 -24.12
C PHE A 8 -0.62 -24.00 -25.60
N GLU A 9 -1.66 -23.56 -26.29
CA GLU A 9 -1.58 -23.13 -27.68
C GLU A 9 -2.08 -21.69 -27.80
N ALA A 10 -1.26 -20.81 -28.38
CA ALA A 10 -1.66 -19.44 -28.62
C ALA A 10 -1.18 -18.98 -30.00
N ASP A 11 -2.03 -18.24 -30.71
CA ASP A 11 -1.65 -17.62 -31.97
C ASP A 11 -0.42 -16.72 -31.74
N ARG A 12 0.55 -16.74 -32.66
CA ARG A 12 1.74 -15.87 -32.61
C ARG A 12 1.41 -14.36 -32.56
N TRP A 13 0.15 -14.02 -32.81
CA TRP A 13 -0.41 -12.67 -32.73
C TRP A 13 -1.68 -12.72 -31.86
N PRO A 14 -1.76 -11.95 -30.75
CA PRO A 14 -0.92 -10.79 -30.40
C PRO A 14 0.38 -11.13 -29.66
N PRO A 15 1.47 -10.34 -29.83
CA PRO A 15 2.69 -10.50 -29.06
C PRO A 15 2.40 -10.40 -27.54
N ALA A 16 3.05 -11.25 -26.75
CA ALA A 16 2.86 -11.43 -25.30
C ALA A 16 1.59 -12.17 -24.84
N CYS A 17 0.66 -12.53 -25.72
CA CYS A 17 -0.44 -13.46 -25.38
C CYS A 17 -0.03 -14.94 -25.56
N ASN A 18 1.17 -15.19 -26.08
CA ASN A 18 1.66 -16.49 -26.51
C ASN A 18 2.83 -17.02 -25.68
N GLN A 19 3.01 -16.48 -24.47
CA GLN A 19 4.05 -16.93 -23.54
C GLN A 19 3.46 -17.91 -22.53
N GLU A 20 3.82 -19.19 -22.66
CA GLU A 20 3.39 -20.24 -21.74
C GLU A 20 3.92 -20.01 -20.31
N GLU A 21 5.10 -19.42 -20.18
CA GLU A 21 5.72 -19.08 -18.89
C GLU A 21 4.86 -18.07 -18.11
N ASP A 22 4.39 -17.01 -18.76
CA ASP A 22 3.50 -16.01 -18.15
C ASP A 22 2.15 -16.62 -17.72
N PHE A 23 1.60 -17.52 -18.53
CA PHE A 23 0.38 -18.26 -18.18
C PHE A 23 0.60 -19.16 -16.96
N SER A 24 1.71 -19.90 -16.93
CA SER A 24 2.06 -20.80 -15.84
C SER A 24 2.33 -20.05 -14.54
N ALA A 25 3.02 -18.90 -14.63
CA ALA A 25 3.25 -18.01 -13.50
C ALA A 25 1.91 -17.49 -12.93
N ALA A 26 1.00 -17.03 -13.79
CA ALA A 26 -0.34 -16.64 -13.36
C ALA A 26 -1.04 -17.84 -12.67
N LEU A 27 -1.08 -19.01 -13.32
CA LEU A 27 -1.75 -20.21 -12.83
C LEU A 27 -1.28 -20.65 -11.44
N SER A 28 0.02 -20.50 -11.16
CA SER A 28 0.63 -20.84 -9.87
C SER A 28 0.09 -20.01 -8.69
N SER A 29 -0.58 -18.89 -8.96
CA SER A 29 -1.25 -18.08 -7.93
C SER A 29 -2.51 -18.76 -7.36
N TRP A 30 -3.08 -19.73 -8.08
CA TRP A 30 -4.32 -20.43 -7.66
C TRP A 30 -4.13 -21.93 -7.53
N VAL A 31 -3.18 -22.50 -8.26
CA VAL A 31 -2.94 -23.94 -8.31
C VAL A 31 -1.57 -24.22 -7.70
N PRO A 32 -1.46 -25.04 -6.65
CA PRO A 32 -0.17 -25.37 -6.06
C PRO A 32 0.72 -26.10 -7.08
N PRO A 33 2.05 -26.06 -6.94
CA PRO A 33 2.98 -26.64 -7.91
C PRO A 33 2.72 -28.11 -8.25
N MET A 34 2.21 -28.91 -7.29
CA MET A 34 1.85 -30.32 -7.49
C MET A 34 0.58 -30.54 -8.34
N GLY A 35 -0.16 -29.49 -8.67
CA GLY A 35 -1.36 -29.56 -9.51
C GLY A 35 -1.05 -29.63 -11.00
N ILE A 36 0.16 -29.28 -11.42
CA ILE A 36 0.62 -29.29 -12.83
C ILE A 36 1.84 -30.20 -12.96
N ASP A 37 1.74 -31.23 -13.79
CA ASP A 37 2.80 -32.21 -14.02
C ASP A 37 2.83 -32.57 -15.51
N ALA A 38 4.01 -32.46 -16.15
CA ALA A 38 4.19 -32.76 -17.56
C ALA A 38 3.85 -34.22 -17.93
N GLY A 39 3.94 -35.15 -16.97
CA GLY A 39 3.63 -36.58 -17.14
C GLY A 39 2.19 -36.97 -16.79
N ALA A 40 1.34 -36.04 -16.35
CA ALA A 40 -0.03 -36.37 -15.94
C ALA A 40 -0.92 -36.79 -17.13
N GLU A 41 -1.78 -37.78 -16.90
CA GLU A 41 -2.73 -38.29 -17.91
C GLU A 41 -3.87 -37.31 -18.20
N ARG A 42 -4.28 -36.52 -17.21
CA ARG A 42 -5.30 -35.48 -17.38
C ARG A 42 -4.67 -34.27 -18.05
N VAL A 43 -5.40 -33.59 -18.94
CA VAL A 43 -4.86 -32.47 -19.72
C VAL A 43 -5.65 -31.19 -19.43
N LEU A 44 -4.93 -30.13 -19.09
CA LEU A 44 -5.44 -28.75 -19.10
C LEU A 44 -5.06 -28.14 -20.46
N GLU A 45 -6.02 -28.07 -21.36
CA GLU A 45 -5.84 -27.45 -22.68
C GLU A 45 -6.27 -25.99 -22.63
N VAL A 46 -5.38 -25.09 -23.07
CA VAL A 46 -5.61 -23.65 -23.10
C VAL A 46 -5.31 -23.14 -24.50
N ARG A 47 -6.32 -22.60 -25.17
CA ARG A 47 -6.20 -22.02 -26.51
C ARG A 47 -6.53 -20.54 -26.52
N ILE A 48 -5.59 -19.71 -26.96
CA ILE A 48 -5.81 -18.26 -27.07
C ILE A 48 -5.64 -17.82 -28.53
N LYS A 49 -6.68 -17.23 -29.10
CA LYS A 49 -6.68 -16.78 -30.50
C LYS A 49 -7.11 -15.33 -30.64
N ARG A 50 -6.67 -14.70 -31.73
CA ARG A 50 -7.16 -13.36 -32.12
C ARG A 50 -8.44 -13.49 -32.95
N LEU A 51 -9.44 -12.68 -32.64
CA LEU A 51 -10.70 -12.62 -33.38
C LEU A 51 -10.58 -11.65 -34.57
N PRO A 52 -11.44 -11.78 -35.61
CA PRO A 52 -11.40 -10.92 -36.80
C PRO A 52 -11.56 -9.42 -36.51
N ASP A 53 -12.25 -9.06 -35.43
CA ASP A 53 -12.45 -7.68 -34.96
C ASP A 53 -11.24 -7.13 -34.17
N GLY A 54 -10.17 -7.90 -34.06
CA GLY A 54 -9.00 -7.58 -33.24
C GLY A 54 -9.16 -7.95 -31.76
N GLY A 55 -10.33 -8.46 -31.35
CA GLY A 55 -10.59 -9.04 -30.05
C GLY A 55 -9.75 -10.29 -29.80
N LYS A 56 -9.89 -10.86 -28.61
CA LYS A 56 -9.16 -12.07 -28.21
C LYS A 56 -10.17 -13.08 -27.68
N ALA A 57 -9.93 -14.36 -27.90
CA ALA A 57 -10.75 -15.42 -27.32
C ALA A 57 -9.86 -16.44 -26.64
N ALA A 58 -10.16 -16.78 -25.39
CA ALA A 58 -9.52 -17.85 -24.65
C ALA A 58 -10.51 -19.00 -24.49
N THR A 59 -10.08 -20.22 -24.79
CA THR A 59 -10.81 -21.46 -24.53
C THR A 59 -9.98 -22.31 -23.57
N VAL A 60 -10.56 -22.64 -22.42
CA VAL A 60 -9.93 -23.46 -21.38
C VAL A 60 -10.73 -24.75 -21.25
N ARG A 61 -10.06 -25.89 -21.41
CA ARG A 61 -10.67 -27.22 -21.36
C ARG A 61 -9.89 -28.12 -20.41
N VAL A 62 -10.60 -28.90 -19.61
CA VAL A 62 -10.02 -29.95 -18.77
C VAL A 62 -10.47 -31.30 -19.32
N LYS A 63 -9.51 -32.11 -19.75
CA LYS A 63 -9.71 -33.47 -20.25
C LYS A 63 -9.29 -34.49 -19.19
N GLY A 64 -10.11 -35.52 -19.01
CA GLY A 64 -9.77 -36.68 -18.18
C GLY A 64 -8.74 -37.59 -18.85
N ALA A 65 -8.38 -38.69 -18.17
CA ALA A 65 -7.36 -39.62 -18.63
C ALA A 65 -7.75 -40.37 -19.92
N ALA A 66 -9.04 -40.59 -20.17
CA ALA A 66 -9.53 -41.20 -21.41
C ALA A 66 -9.75 -40.17 -22.53
N GLY A 67 -9.37 -38.91 -22.32
CA GLY A 67 -9.52 -37.81 -23.28
C GLY A 67 -10.90 -37.16 -23.31
N GLU A 68 -11.82 -37.58 -22.43
CA GLU A 68 -13.14 -36.99 -22.29
C GLU A 68 -13.06 -35.57 -21.70
N VAL A 69 -13.82 -34.62 -22.25
CA VAL A 69 -13.85 -33.24 -21.75
C VAL A 69 -14.72 -33.19 -20.50
N THR A 70 -14.09 -33.01 -19.33
CA THR A 70 -14.77 -32.90 -18.03
C THR A 70 -15.22 -31.47 -17.70
N GLY A 71 -14.67 -30.47 -18.40
CA GLY A 71 -15.05 -29.07 -18.23
C GLY A 71 -14.50 -28.20 -19.36
N GLU A 72 -15.26 -27.18 -19.74
CA GLU A 72 -14.88 -26.23 -20.79
C GLU A 72 -15.43 -24.84 -20.47
N LYS A 73 -14.62 -23.81 -20.72
CA LYS A 73 -15.03 -22.42 -20.68
C LYS A 73 -14.40 -21.65 -21.84
N ALA A 74 -15.23 -20.90 -22.56
CA ALA A 74 -14.79 -20.01 -23.62
C ALA A 74 -15.15 -18.56 -23.25
N THR A 75 -14.17 -17.67 -23.32
CA THR A 75 -14.32 -16.25 -22.95
C THR A 75 -13.78 -15.37 -24.08
N ALA A 76 -14.59 -14.40 -24.52
CA ALA A 76 -14.18 -13.40 -25.49
C ALA A 76 -13.83 -12.07 -24.78
N TYR A 77 -12.78 -11.41 -25.26
CA TYR A 77 -12.26 -10.17 -24.72
C TYR A 77 -12.24 -9.09 -25.80
N PRO A 78 -12.60 -7.84 -25.46
CA PRO A 78 -12.49 -6.71 -26.37
C PRO A 78 -11.07 -6.52 -26.94
N PRO A 79 -10.92 -5.85 -28.10
CA PRO A 79 -9.61 -5.57 -28.70
C PRO A 79 -8.63 -4.86 -27.75
N ALA A 80 -9.16 -3.95 -26.91
CA ALA A 80 -8.39 -3.16 -25.96
C ALA A 80 -7.86 -3.94 -24.74
N THR A 81 -8.31 -5.18 -24.51
CA THR A 81 -7.85 -5.96 -23.34
C THR A 81 -6.39 -6.36 -23.49
N GLU A 82 -5.54 -5.96 -22.54
CA GLU A 82 -4.12 -6.30 -22.53
C GLU A 82 -3.89 -7.83 -22.40
N CYS A 83 -2.83 -8.35 -23.03
CA CYS A 83 -2.56 -9.81 -23.07
C CYS A 83 -2.41 -10.44 -21.68
N HIS A 84 -1.69 -9.78 -20.77
CA HIS A 84 -1.52 -10.29 -19.40
C HIS A 84 -2.86 -10.44 -18.66
N LYS A 85 -3.86 -9.58 -18.94
CA LYS A 85 -5.22 -9.72 -18.37
C LYS A 85 -5.92 -10.95 -18.94
N VAL A 86 -5.78 -11.22 -20.24
CA VAL A 86 -6.33 -12.43 -20.86
C VAL A 86 -5.70 -13.68 -20.25
N LEU A 87 -4.38 -13.70 -20.08
CA LEU A 87 -3.66 -14.82 -19.45
C LEU A 87 -4.11 -15.03 -18.00
N PHE A 88 -4.19 -13.96 -17.21
CA PHE A 88 -4.66 -14.00 -15.83
C PHE A 88 -6.07 -14.60 -15.70
N TRP A 89 -7.02 -14.10 -16.48
CA TRP A 89 -8.41 -14.59 -16.41
C TRP A 89 -8.56 -16.01 -16.96
N ALA A 90 -7.82 -16.38 -18.02
CA ALA A 90 -7.79 -17.75 -18.51
C ALA A 90 -7.22 -18.72 -17.47
N ALA A 91 -6.19 -18.30 -16.73
CA ALA A 91 -5.57 -19.12 -15.69
C ALA A 91 -6.47 -19.23 -14.43
N PHE A 92 -7.21 -18.18 -14.08
CA PHE A 92 -8.28 -18.25 -13.08
C PHE A 92 -9.38 -19.25 -13.50
N ASP A 93 -9.84 -19.17 -14.76
CA ASP A 93 -10.84 -20.08 -15.32
C ASP A 93 -10.34 -21.54 -15.31
N ALA A 94 -9.05 -21.76 -15.60
CA ALA A 94 -8.40 -23.06 -15.49
C ALA A 94 -8.43 -23.60 -14.05
N ALA A 95 -8.03 -22.78 -13.07
CA ALA A 95 -8.05 -23.16 -11.66
C ALA A 95 -9.47 -23.57 -11.21
N MET A 96 -10.49 -22.79 -11.60
CA MET A 96 -11.88 -23.08 -11.31
C MET A 96 -12.36 -24.40 -11.95
N LEU A 97 -12.05 -24.64 -13.22
CA LEU A 97 -12.42 -25.88 -13.92
C LEU A 97 -11.70 -27.11 -13.35
N MET A 98 -10.47 -26.94 -12.85
CA MET A 98 -9.72 -28.00 -12.18
C MET A 98 -10.19 -28.27 -10.73
N GLY A 99 -11.11 -27.47 -10.20
CA GLY A 99 -11.62 -27.61 -8.84
C GLY A 99 -10.71 -27.00 -7.76
N TRP A 100 -9.81 -26.09 -8.14
CA TRP A 100 -8.98 -25.30 -7.20
C TRP A 100 -9.72 -24.03 -6.78
N ASN A 101 -10.90 -24.21 -6.20
CA ASN A 101 -11.65 -23.17 -5.53
C ASN A 101 -11.18 -23.07 -4.07
N VAL A 102 -9.94 -22.65 -3.87
CA VAL A 102 -9.40 -22.48 -2.51
C VAL A 102 -10.17 -21.34 -1.85
N ARG A 103 -11.14 -21.69 -1.01
CA ARG A 103 -11.57 -20.81 0.07
C ARG A 103 -10.36 -20.63 0.96
N TRP A 104 -9.70 -19.48 0.87
CA TRP A 104 -8.72 -19.07 1.86
C TRP A 104 -9.48 -18.85 3.17
N GLU A 105 -9.59 -19.90 3.98
CA GLU A 105 -10.03 -19.78 5.36
C GLU A 105 -8.79 -19.33 6.14
N PRO A 106 -8.75 -18.07 6.64
CA PRO A 106 -7.60 -17.60 7.38
C PRO A 106 -7.38 -18.53 8.58
N GLU A 107 -6.17 -19.05 8.73
CA GLU A 107 -5.83 -19.86 9.90
C GLU A 107 -6.09 -19.01 11.16
N PRO A 108 -6.87 -19.51 12.14
CA PRO A 108 -7.18 -18.74 13.33
C PRO A 108 -5.88 -18.35 14.04
N PRO A 109 -5.74 -17.08 14.47
CA PRO A 109 -4.52 -16.64 15.12
C PRO A 109 -4.24 -17.49 16.37
N PRO A 110 -2.97 -17.81 16.65
CA PRO A 110 -2.62 -18.60 17.83
C PRO A 110 -3.08 -17.89 19.11
N PRO A 111 -3.52 -18.63 20.13
CA PRO A 111 -4.01 -18.06 21.39
C PRO A 111 -2.89 -17.28 22.09
N CYS A 112 -3.20 -16.05 22.53
CA CYS A 112 -2.26 -15.20 23.25
C CYS A 112 -1.81 -15.86 24.59
N PRO A 113 -0.51 -15.79 24.94
CA PRO A 113 -0.03 -16.26 26.24
C PRO A 113 -0.59 -15.42 27.40
N PRO A 114 -0.81 -16.03 28.59
CA PRO A 114 -1.33 -15.34 29.76
C PRO A 114 -0.34 -14.31 30.32
N CYS A 115 -0.84 -13.12 30.66
CA CYS A 115 -0.04 -12.05 31.26
C CYS A 115 0.45 -12.44 32.67
N PRO A 116 1.70 -12.11 33.05
CA PRO A 116 2.20 -12.30 34.40
C PRO A 116 1.54 -11.34 35.42
N PRO A 117 1.38 -11.76 36.68
CA PRO A 117 0.76 -10.95 37.72
C PRO A 117 1.65 -9.77 38.15
N ALA A 118 1.02 -8.63 38.43
CA ALA A 118 1.69 -7.40 38.84
C ALA A 118 2.28 -7.54 40.28
N PRO A 119 3.51 -7.04 40.52
CA PRO A 119 4.11 -7.04 41.85
C PRO A 119 3.44 -6.03 42.81
N ALA A 120 3.37 -6.41 44.09
CA ALA A 120 2.76 -5.62 45.16
C ALA A 120 3.59 -4.39 45.54
N GLN A 121 2.92 -3.25 45.74
CA GLN A 121 3.55 -2.00 46.15
C GLN A 121 3.90 -1.98 47.65
N PRO A 122 5.05 -1.42 48.04
CA PRO A 122 5.45 -1.25 49.44
C PRO A 122 4.70 -0.10 50.13
N PRO A 123 4.61 -0.13 51.48
CA PRO A 123 3.88 0.86 52.27
C PRO A 123 4.58 2.23 52.32
N PRO A 124 3.80 3.32 52.43
CA PRO A 124 4.33 4.69 52.48
C PRO A 124 5.00 5.00 53.82
N GLN A 125 6.19 5.60 53.77
CA GLN A 125 6.88 6.16 54.93
C GLN A 125 6.43 7.59 55.22
N ALA A 126 6.38 7.94 56.52
CA ALA A 126 5.93 9.24 57.02
C ALA A 126 6.96 10.36 56.75
N CYS A 127 6.46 11.49 56.23
CA CYS A 127 7.27 12.67 55.94
C CYS A 127 7.44 13.59 57.16
N PRO A 128 8.64 14.20 57.35
CA PRO A 128 8.89 15.27 58.31
C PRO A 128 8.36 16.64 57.84
N LEU A 129 8.24 17.56 58.80
CA LEU A 129 7.62 18.90 58.73
C LEU A 129 8.16 19.83 57.62
N PRO A 130 7.32 20.75 57.09
CA PRO A 130 7.64 21.52 55.89
C PRO A 130 8.52 22.73 56.17
N LEU A 131 9.56 22.90 55.35
CA LEU A 131 10.28 24.16 55.16
C LEU A 131 9.37 25.19 54.48
N PRO A 132 9.62 26.51 54.67
CA PRO A 132 8.88 27.57 53.98
C PRO A 132 8.90 27.35 52.46
N PRO A 133 7.77 27.52 51.76
CA PRO A 133 7.70 27.25 50.34
C PRO A 133 8.64 28.21 49.60
N PRO A 134 9.60 27.71 48.80
CA PRO A 134 10.39 28.55 47.92
C PRO A 134 9.44 29.30 46.98
N ARG A 135 9.76 30.57 46.71
CA ARG A 135 8.96 31.39 45.78
C ARG A 135 8.84 30.63 44.45
N PRO A 136 7.63 30.53 43.87
CA PRO A 136 7.44 29.89 42.58
C PRO A 136 8.38 30.55 41.57
N LEU A 137 9.21 29.75 40.91
CA LEU A 137 9.92 30.23 39.74
C LEU A 137 8.88 30.71 38.72
N PRO A 138 9.15 31.80 37.99
CA PRO A 138 8.30 32.21 36.89
C PRO A 138 8.08 31.00 35.96
N PRO A 139 6.84 30.76 35.50
CA PRO A 139 6.59 29.68 34.56
C PRO A 139 7.49 29.89 33.34
N PRO A 140 8.16 28.84 32.84
CA PRO A 140 8.98 28.95 31.65
C PRO A 140 8.15 29.54 30.52
N GLN A 141 8.70 30.54 29.83
CA GLN A 141 8.01 31.13 28.70
C GLN A 141 7.85 30.07 27.60
N PRO A 142 6.65 29.93 27.02
CA PRO A 142 6.45 28.97 25.94
C PRO A 142 7.30 29.38 24.75
N LYS A 143 8.14 28.46 24.29
CA LYS A 143 8.91 28.60 23.06
C LYS A 143 7.94 28.73 21.90
N ARG A 144 8.16 29.73 21.05
CA ARG A 144 7.16 30.11 20.05
C ARG A 144 7.32 29.29 18.80
N PHE A 145 8.54 29.04 18.35
CA PHE A 145 8.76 28.40 17.07
C PHE A 145 9.41 27.04 17.26
N PHE A 146 9.18 26.17 16.28
CA PHE A 146 9.88 24.90 16.23
C PHE A 146 10.18 24.49 14.80
N ALA A 147 11.22 23.68 14.65
CA ALA A 147 11.60 23.05 13.41
C ALA A 147 12.03 21.61 13.71
N GLY A 148 11.86 20.70 12.76
CA GLY A 148 12.14 19.29 12.96
C GLY A 148 12.58 18.58 11.71
N LEU A 149 13.30 17.48 11.91
CA LEU A 149 13.73 16.55 10.87
C LEU A 149 13.28 15.16 11.27
N GLY A 150 12.78 14.41 10.30
CA GLY A 150 12.23 13.08 10.56
C GLY A 150 12.18 12.20 9.34
N ILE A 151 11.56 11.05 9.53
CA ILE A 151 11.24 10.07 8.50
C ILE A 151 9.80 9.62 8.69
N GLY A 152 9.10 9.37 7.59
CA GLY A 152 7.79 8.74 7.59
C GLY A 152 7.79 7.46 6.79
N ALA A 153 6.96 6.51 7.18
CA ALA A 153 6.51 5.40 6.35
C ALA A 153 5.11 5.72 5.85
N PHE A 154 4.86 5.60 4.55
CA PHE A 154 3.64 6.05 3.88
C PHE A 154 2.99 4.88 3.15
N TRP A 155 1.70 4.69 3.39
CA TRP A 155 0.87 3.67 2.76
C TRP A 155 -0.23 4.32 1.92
N ASN A 156 -0.47 3.77 0.74
CA ASN A 156 -1.51 4.20 -0.22
C ASN A 156 -1.37 5.63 -0.77
N VAL A 157 -0.30 6.37 -0.42
CA VAL A 157 0.07 7.62 -1.09
C VAL A 157 0.69 7.34 -2.47
N ALA A 158 1.32 6.18 -2.63
CA ALA A 158 1.89 5.65 -3.86
C ALA A 158 1.51 4.16 -4.01
N PRO A 159 1.82 3.49 -5.15
CA PRO A 159 1.42 2.10 -5.38
C PRO A 159 1.97 1.11 -4.36
N GLU A 160 3.15 1.39 -3.83
CA GLU A 160 3.81 0.59 -2.82
C GLU A 160 4.11 1.45 -1.59
N PRO A 161 4.21 0.85 -0.38
CA PRO A 161 4.66 1.57 0.79
C PRO A 161 6.09 2.07 0.61
N PHE A 162 6.35 3.29 1.03
CA PHE A 162 7.68 3.88 0.96
C PHE A 162 8.03 4.64 2.24
N PHE A 163 9.32 4.83 2.45
CA PHE A 163 9.82 5.73 3.48
C PHE A 163 10.12 7.07 2.85
N ALA A 164 10.00 8.18 3.56
CA ALA A 164 10.48 9.47 3.05
C ALA A 164 11.03 10.38 4.15
N PRO A 165 12.11 11.13 3.89
CA PRO A 165 12.54 12.19 4.78
C PRO A 165 11.43 13.24 4.88
N ARG A 166 11.26 13.77 6.08
CA ARG A 166 10.29 14.81 6.41
C ARG A 166 11.01 15.97 7.09
N VAL A 167 10.63 17.17 6.70
CA VAL A 167 10.96 18.40 7.42
C VAL A 167 9.67 18.98 7.99
N THR A 168 9.75 19.49 9.21
CA THR A 168 8.62 20.07 9.94
C THR A 168 9.00 21.45 10.41
N ALA A 169 8.06 22.39 10.36
CA ALA A 169 8.19 23.70 10.99
C ALA A 169 6.84 24.11 11.59
N GLY A 170 6.86 24.88 12.67
CA GLY A 170 5.61 25.32 13.27
C GLY A 170 5.72 26.44 14.28
N TRP A 171 4.55 26.84 14.75
CA TRP A 171 4.35 27.96 15.66
C TRP A 171 3.39 27.57 16.79
N ASN A 172 3.89 27.58 18.01
CA ASN A 172 3.10 27.50 19.24
C ASN A 172 2.36 28.83 19.47
N VAL A 173 1.10 28.87 19.05
CA VAL A 173 0.22 30.04 19.25
C VAL A 173 -0.17 30.18 20.72
N SER A 174 -0.32 29.05 21.43
CA SER A 174 -0.56 29.01 22.87
C SER A 174 0.07 27.74 23.48
N PRO A 175 0.13 27.59 24.81
CA PRO A 175 0.64 26.37 25.43
C PRO A 175 -0.09 25.08 25.02
N ARG A 176 -1.32 25.19 24.49
CA ARG A 176 -2.16 24.07 24.06
C ARG A 176 -2.42 24.00 22.56
N PHE A 177 -2.00 24.99 21.78
CA PHE A 177 -2.33 25.06 20.36
C PHE A 177 -1.12 25.44 19.53
N ALA A 178 -0.88 24.66 18.48
CA ALA A 178 0.22 24.87 17.55
C ALA A 178 -0.28 24.78 16.09
N LEU A 179 0.36 25.54 15.22
CA LEU A 179 0.23 25.40 13.77
C LEU A 179 1.49 24.73 13.24
N GLU A 180 1.33 23.76 12.36
CA GLU A 180 2.43 22.94 11.84
C GLU A 180 2.36 22.87 10.31
N LEU A 181 3.53 22.91 9.69
CA LEU A 181 3.77 22.68 8.28
C LEU A 181 4.78 21.55 8.14
N ASP A 182 4.43 20.57 7.33
CA ASP A 182 5.31 19.46 6.98
C ASP A 182 5.54 19.40 5.49
N PHE A 183 6.72 18.93 5.12
CA PHE A 183 7.05 18.58 3.77
C PHE A 183 7.80 17.25 3.75
N ALA A 184 7.37 16.35 2.88
CA ALA A 184 8.03 15.08 2.62
C ALA A 184 8.24 14.93 1.11
N ALA A 185 9.42 14.43 0.76
CA ALA A 185 9.80 14.19 -0.62
C ALA A 185 10.51 12.85 -0.73
N TRP A 186 10.10 12.03 -1.69
CA TRP A 186 10.81 10.82 -2.05
C TRP A 186 11.18 10.88 -3.53
N PRO A 187 12.45 11.16 -3.84
CA PRO A 187 12.92 11.13 -5.21
C PRO A 187 13.09 9.67 -5.63
N LEU A 188 12.38 9.29 -6.69
CA LEU A 188 12.49 8.05 -7.43
C LEU A 188 12.19 6.76 -6.65
N MET A 189 10.95 6.31 -6.74
CA MET A 189 10.55 4.95 -6.40
C MET A 189 10.11 4.20 -7.65
N THR A 190 10.81 3.14 -8.01
CA THR A 190 10.30 2.17 -8.98
C THR A 190 9.28 1.27 -8.29
N ALA A 191 8.01 1.41 -8.65
CA ALA A 191 6.95 0.55 -8.17
C ALA A 191 6.45 -0.35 -9.30
N ASN A 192 6.02 -1.56 -8.96
CA ASN A 192 5.31 -2.43 -9.88
C ASN A 192 3.83 -2.51 -9.46
N PRO A 193 3.00 -1.56 -9.89
CA PRO A 193 1.60 -1.55 -9.51
C PRO A 193 0.94 -2.88 -9.91
N GLN A 194 0.45 -3.62 -8.90
CA GLN A 194 -0.39 -4.81 -9.07
C GLN A 194 0.31 -6.05 -9.67
N ASN A 195 1.63 -6.21 -9.48
CA ASN A 195 2.42 -7.30 -10.08
C ASN A 195 2.28 -7.36 -11.62
N GLY A 196 2.02 -6.21 -12.24
CA GLY A 196 1.95 -6.11 -13.70
C GLY A 196 3.33 -6.29 -14.34
N PRO A 197 3.40 -6.44 -15.67
CA PRO A 197 4.68 -6.43 -16.38
C PRO A 197 5.31 -5.03 -16.45
N THR A 198 4.62 -3.99 -15.96
CA THR A 198 5.02 -2.59 -16.12
C THR A 198 5.54 -2.03 -14.80
N ALA A 199 6.85 -1.81 -14.74
CA ALA A 199 7.43 -0.96 -13.72
C ALA A 199 7.16 0.52 -14.03
N VAL A 200 6.96 1.30 -12.98
CA VAL A 200 6.69 2.73 -13.05
C VAL A 200 7.59 3.43 -12.03
N ASP A 201 8.40 4.37 -12.50
CA ASP A 201 9.13 5.25 -11.60
C ASP A 201 8.20 6.35 -11.14
N VAL A 202 8.11 6.57 -9.83
CA VAL A 202 7.23 7.53 -9.19
C VAL A 202 8.06 8.47 -8.31
N ASP A 203 7.93 9.77 -8.54
CA ASP A 203 8.40 10.81 -7.62
C ASP A 203 7.20 11.35 -6.82
N ALA A 204 7.34 11.40 -5.51
CA ALA A 204 6.28 11.89 -4.63
C ALA A 204 6.75 13.13 -3.85
N TYR A 205 6.03 14.24 -4.01
CA TYR A 205 6.24 15.47 -3.26
C TYR A 205 4.93 15.89 -2.62
N PHE A 206 4.87 15.94 -1.29
CA PHE A 206 3.67 16.38 -0.60
C PHE A 206 4.00 17.12 0.68
N GLY A 207 3.09 18.00 1.07
CA GLY A 207 3.14 18.71 2.32
C GLY A 207 1.80 18.71 3.02
N THR A 208 1.84 18.92 4.33
CA THR A 208 0.65 19.05 5.16
C THR A 208 0.68 20.33 5.95
N ALA A 209 -0.47 20.98 6.09
CA ALA A 209 -0.68 22.03 7.07
C ALA A 209 -1.65 21.51 8.14
N ALA A 210 -1.31 21.71 9.40
CA ALA A 210 -2.07 21.16 10.51
C ALA A 210 -2.30 22.19 11.63
N GLY A 211 -3.48 22.10 12.24
CA GLY A 211 -3.78 22.74 13.53
C GLY A 211 -3.84 21.69 14.62
N CYS A 212 -2.96 21.80 15.61
CA CYS A 212 -2.73 20.79 16.64
C CYS A 212 -3.15 21.28 18.02
N TYR A 213 -3.86 20.43 18.77
CA TYR A 213 -4.21 20.63 20.16
C TYR A 213 -3.43 19.67 21.07
N ARG A 214 -2.74 20.22 22.07
CA ARG A 214 -1.92 19.44 23.02
C ARG A 214 -2.74 19.04 24.25
N PHE A 215 -2.76 17.75 24.55
CA PHE A 215 -3.36 17.15 25.74
C PHE A 215 -2.31 16.30 26.48
N GLY A 216 -1.56 16.92 27.39
CA GLY A 216 -0.46 16.26 28.10
C GLY A 216 0.72 15.98 27.15
N ARG A 217 1.09 14.71 27.01
CA ARG A 217 2.15 14.24 26.09
C ARG A 217 1.64 13.92 24.67
N PHE A 218 0.34 14.09 24.43
CA PHE A 218 -0.27 13.76 23.15
C PHE A 218 -0.74 15.03 22.43
N LEU A 219 -0.75 14.98 21.10
CA LEU A 219 -1.31 16.00 20.24
C LEU A 219 -2.36 15.37 19.34
N GLY A 220 -3.51 16.02 19.24
CA GLY A 220 -4.52 15.72 18.21
C GLY A 220 -4.54 16.86 17.20
N CYS A 221 -4.36 16.55 15.92
CA CYS A 221 -4.29 17.53 14.85
C CYS A 221 -5.34 17.28 13.77
N GLY A 222 -5.95 18.35 13.27
CA GLY A 222 -6.65 18.34 11.98
C GLY A 222 -5.68 18.79 10.90
N LEU A 223 -5.64 18.09 9.77
CA LEU A 223 -4.66 18.35 8.70
C LEU A 223 -5.31 18.45 7.32
N VAL A 224 -4.70 19.30 6.48
CA VAL A 224 -4.93 19.37 5.04
C VAL A 224 -3.63 19.04 4.33
N ALA A 225 -3.70 18.21 3.30
CA ALA A 225 -2.54 17.75 2.53
C ALA A 225 -2.66 18.21 1.08
N GLY A 226 -1.52 18.62 0.52
CA GLY A 226 -1.37 18.95 -0.89
C GLY A 226 -0.06 18.39 -1.44
N GLY A 227 -0.04 18.02 -2.71
CA GLY A 227 1.16 17.47 -3.32
C GLY A 227 1.01 17.15 -4.80
N VAL A 228 2.02 16.47 -5.32
CA VAL A 228 2.08 15.98 -6.69
C VAL A 228 2.82 14.64 -6.73
N LEU A 229 2.27 13.71 -7.49
CA LEU A 229 2.94 12.49 -7.92
C LEU A 229 3.33 12.67 -9.38
N LEU A 230 4.61 12.54 -9.68
CA LEU A 230 5.11 12.42 -11.05
C LEU A 230 5.37 10.94 -11.28
N GLY A 231 5.05 10.43 -12.46
CA GLY A 231 5.42 9.07 -12.78
C GLY A 231 5.79 8.88 -14.24
N SER A 232 6.72 7.95 -14.48
CA SER A 232 7.19 7.59 -15.81
C SER A 232 7.24 6.07 -15.98
N GLY A 233 6.66 5.55 -17.06
CA GLY A 233 6.67 4.12 -17.34
C GLY A 233 8.03 3.68 -17.90
N THR A 234 8.67 2.68 -17.27
CA THR A 234 10.02 2.23 -17.64
C THR A 234 10.02 1.08 -18.67
N ASN A 235 8.96 0.28 -18.76
CA ASN A 235 8.91 -0.95 -19.58
C ASN A 235 7.85 -0.98 -20.70
N ARG A 236 7.28 0.17 -21.11
CA ARG A 236 6.41 0.21 -22.29
C ARG A 236 7.23 0.59 -23.53
N ALA A 237 6.84 0.06 -24.70
CA ALA A 237 7.27 0.55 -26.02
C ALA A 237 6.94 2.06 -26.24
N TYR A 238 6.22 2.69 -25.30
CA TYR A 238 5.93 4.11 -25.23
C TYR A 238 6.22 4.63 -23.82
N ARG A 239 7.22 5.51 -23.69
CA ARG A 239 7.48 6.30 -22.48
C ARG A 239 6.26 7.22 -22.25
N GLN A 240 5.50 6.96 -21.20
CA GLN A 240 4.42 7.85 -20.77
C GLN A 240 4.84 8.51 -19.46
N GLU A 241 4.68 9.83 -19.40
CA GLU A 241 4.86 10.63 -18.20
C GLU A 241 3.48 11.10 -17.74
N TYR A 242 3.21 10.99 -16.44
CA TYR A 242 1.96 11.44 -15.86
C TYR A 242 2.22 12.29 -14.61
N THR A 243 1.37 13.30 -14.41
CA THR A 243 1.40 14.19 -13.26
C THR A 243 0.05 14.13 -12.58
N THR A 244 0.01 13.60 -11.36
CA THR A 244 -1.22 13.48 -10.57
C THR A 244 -1.13 14.41 -9.37
N PRO A 245 -1.94 15.48 -9.30
CA PRO A 245 -1.98 16.28 -8.08
C PRO A 245 -2.53 15.41 -6.93
N LEU A 246 -2.19 15.76 -5.69
CA LEU A 246 -2.73 15.19 -4.46
C LEU A 246 -3.38 16.31 -3.65
N LEU A 247 -4.62 16.09 -3.22
CA LEU A 247 -5.33 16.98 -2.30
C LEU A 247 -6.13 16.10 -1.35
N GLY A 248 -5.86 16.22 -0.05
CA GLY A 248 -6.47 15.41 0.98
C GLY A 248 -6.73 16.19 2.26
N MET A 249 -7.52 15.60 3.14
CA MET A 249 -7.78 16.12 4.49
C MET A 249 -7.82 14.94 5.45
N GLY A 250 -7.52 15.18 6.72
CA GLY A 250 -7.37 14.09 7.66
C GLY A 250 -7.16 14.50 9.09
N ALA A 251 -6.68 13.54 9.86
CA ALA A 251 -6.31 13.74 11.25
C ALA A 251 -4.96 13.09 11.54
N ARG A 252 -4.27 13.64 12.54
CA ARG A 252 -3.01 13.11 13.07
C ARG A 252 -3.09 13.02 14.58
N VAL A 253 -2.50 11.96 15.12
CA VAL A 253 -2.24 11.83 16.56
C VAL A 253 -0.74 11.68 16.76
N GLU A 254 -0.16 12.51 17.62
CA GLU A 254 1.27 12.47 17.95
C GLU A 254 1.51 12.26 19.45
N ALA A 255 2.66 11.68 19.78
CA ALA A 255 3.22 11.63 21.12
C ALA A 255 4.54 12.40 21.16
N GLU A 256 4.70 13.24 22.19
CA GLU A 256 5.91 14.02 22.49
C GLU A 256 6.65 13.42 23.68
N VAL A 257 7.96 13.22 23.51
CA VAL A 257 8.88 12.86 24.59
C VAL A 257 9.97 13.94 24.66
N PRO A 258 10.01 14.77 25.72
CA PRO A 258 11.07 15.76 25.87
C PRO A 258 12.40 15.04 26.10
N LEU A 259 13.39 15.33 25.26
CA LEU A 259 14.77 14.85 25.40
C LEU A 259 15.66 15.87 26.12
N GLY A 260 15.19 17.11 26.25
CA GLY A 260 15.82 18.20 26.98
C GLY A 260 14.97 19.47 26.88
N ASP A 261 15.50 20.61 27.32
CA ASP A 261 14.74 21.87 27.34
C ASP A 261 14.41 22.42 25.94
N TRP A 262 15.13 21.97 24.90
CA TRP A 262 15.06 22.47 23.53
C TRP A 262 14.86 21.39 22.48
N LEU A 263 14.76 20.13 22.90
CA LEU A 263 14.71 18.99 22.01
C LEU A 263 13.57 18.06 22.41
N VAL A 264 12.73 17.73 21.45
CA VAL A 264 11.57 16.86 21.62
C VAL A 264 11.62 15.76 20.57
N TRP A 265 11.46 14.52 20.99
CA TRP A 265 11.17 13.42 20.08
C TRP A 265 9.66 13.34 19.86
N ARG A 266 9.25 13.26 18.60
CA ARG A 266 7.86 13.10 18.21
C ARG A 266 7.68 11.83 17.40
N SER A 267 6.57 11.14 17.66
CA SER A 267 6.08 10.08 16.77
C SER A 267 4.59 10.22 16.58
N GLY A 268 4.12 10.02 15.35
CA GLY A 268 2.73 10.23 14.99
C GLY A 268 2.19 9.25 13.98
N VAL A 269 0.87 9.14 13.95
CA VAL A 269 0.10 8.40 12.95
C VAL A 269 -0.85 9.36 12.25
N ASP A 270 -0.79 9.39 10.92
CA ASP A 270 -1.66 10.21 10.08
C ASP A 270 -2.67 9.31 9.38
N ALA A 271 -3.91 9.80 9.25
CA ALA A 271 -4.94 9.21 8.40
C ALA A 271 -5.48 10.29 7.46
N LEU A 272 -5.31 10.09 6.16
CA LEU A 272 -5.58 11.06 5.10
C LEU A 272 -6.63 10.53 4.12
N GLY A 273 -7.76 11.22 4.03
CA GLY A 273 -8.77 10.97 3.01
C GLY A 273 -8.53 11.82 1.76
N PHE A 274 -8.63 11.21 0.57
CA PHE A 274 -8.58 11.91 -0.71
C PHE A 274 -9.99 12.00 -1.32
N PRO A 275 -10.70 13.12 -1.16
CA PRO A 275 -12.12 13.24 -1.50
C PRO A 275 -12.42 13.35 -2.99
N VAL A 276 -11.42 13.21 -3.88
CA VAL A 276 -11.59 13.40 -5.33
C VAL A 276 -11.65 12.02 -6.00
N PRO A 277 -12.85 11.42 -6.16
CA PRO A 277 -13.01 10.24 -6.99
C PRO A 277 -12.79 10.65 -8.44
N ARG A 278 -11.86 9.98 -9.13
CA ARG A 278 -11.54 10.12 -10.57
C ARG A 278 -10.62 11.29 -10.93
N ARG A 279 -9.30 11.06 -10.86
CA ARG A 279 -8.27 11.94 -11.45
C ARG A 279 -7.69 11.39 -12.76
N PHE A 280 -8.52 10.88 -13.66
CA PHE A 280 -8.07 10.49 -14.99
C PHE A 280 -8.82 11.29 -16.03
N ILE A 281 -8.33 12.51 -16.23
CA ILE A 281 -8.68 13.33 -17.39
C ILE A 281 -7.92 12.69 -18.57
N ASN A 282 -8.60 11.83 -19.33
CA ASN A 282 -8.27 11.43 -20.72
C ASN A 282 -7.39 10.20 -21.04
N TYR A 283 -7.18 9.19 -20.18
CA TYR A 283 -6.50 7.95 -20.64
C TYR A 283 -7.23 6.66 -20.24
N PRO A 284 -7.41 5.69 -21.17
CA PRO A 284 -8.21 4.49 -20.94
C PRO A 284 -7.60 3.47 -19.98
N ASP A 285 -6.30 3.56 -19.67
CA ASP A 285 -5.61 2.60 -18.80
C ASP A 285 -5.02 3.30 -17.58
N VAL A 286 -5.74 3.24 -16.48
CA VAL A 286 -5.24 3.70 -15.18
C VAL A 286 -4.22 2.69 -14.67
N LEU A 287 -2.92 3.06 -14.69
CA LEU A 287 -1.84 2.21 -14.17
C LEU A 287 -2.00 1.91 -12.67
N TRP A 288 -2.55 2.87 -11.91
CA TRP A 288 -2.80 2.72 -10.49
C TRP A 288 -3.82 3.77 -9.99
N GLN A 289 -4.63 3.40 -8.98
CA GLN A 289 -5.51 4.33 -8.27
C GLN A 289 -5.12 4.37 -6.80
N PRO A 290 -4.91 5.57 -6.21
CA PRO A 290 -4.78 5.68 -4.77
C PRO A 290 -6.04 5.17 -4.11
N PHE A 291 -5.88 4.40 -3.03
CA PHE A 291 -7.00 4.13 -2.14
C PHE A 291 -7.49 5.47 -1.57
N PRO A 292 -8.81 5.59 -1.29
CA PRO A 292 -9.37 6.84 -0.77
C PRO A 292 -8.81 7.23 0.60
N LEU A 293 -8.12 6.31 1.27
CA LEU A 293 -7.48 6.49 2.56
C LEU A 293 -5.98 6.15 2.46
N ALA A 294 -5.14 7.15 2.73
CA ALA A 294 -3.72 6.98 3.03
C ALA A 294 -3.47 6.99 4.53
N MET A 295 -2.43 6.29 4.94
CA MET A 295 -1.94 6.28 6.30
C MET A 295 -0.44 6.52 6.30
N SER A 296 0.07 7.15 7.35
CA SER A 296 1.50 7.23 7.57
C SER A 296 1.85 7.07 9.03
N VAL A 297 3.05 6.58 9.29
CA VAL A 297 3.68 6.57 10.61
C VAL A 297 4.93 7.41 10.50
N THR A 298 5.07 8.42 11.35
CA THR A 298 6.16 9.37 11.28
C THR A 298 6.92 9.42 12.59
N THR A 299 8.22 9.69 12.51
CA THR A 299 9.05 9.99 13.67
C THR A 299 10.01 11.12 13.36
N SER A 300 10.16 12.06 14.28
CA SER A 300 10.99 13.24 14.09
C SER A 300 11.65 13.70 15.40
N VAL A 301 12.75 14.42 15.23
CA VAL A 301 13.37 15.20 16.30
C VAL A 301 13.05 16.66 16.03
N VAL A 302 12.54 17.35 17.04
CA VAL A 302 12.03 18.72 16.96
C VAL A 302 12.81 19.63 17.91
N TRP A 303 13.28 20.73 17.36
CA TRP A 303 13.97 21.82 18.03
C TRP A 303 12.99 22.94 18.35
N GLU A 304 12.85 23.30 19.62
CA GLU A 304 12.00 24.41 20.05
C GLU A 304 12.85 25.65 20.41
N PHE A 305 12.45 26.82 19.89
CA PHE A 305 13.13 28.10 20.04
C PHE A 305 12.18 29.28 20.31
#